data_AF-A0A433Q3V9-F1
#
_entry.id   AF-A0A433Q3V9-F1
#
_cell.length_a   1.000
_cell.length_b   1.000
_cell.length_c   1.000
_cell.angle_alpha   90.00
_cell.angle_beta   90.00
_cell.angle_gamma   90.00
#
_symmetry.space_group_name_H-M   'P 1'
#
loop_
_entity.id
_entity.type
_entity.pdbx_description
1 polymer ?
#
loop_
_entity_poly.entity_id
_entity_poly.type
_entity_poly.pdbx_seq_one_letter_code
_entity_poly.pdbx_strand_id
1 'polypeptide(L)'
;MAVPHKPRGLYPTVTFSFLLAMSPDKSLVEITNDPLPPLNVFFDLVADVSAGAVSTFSGTTRDTFNGKQVLRLDYTAYAPMATKVLHDLITEARARWPLRHVAVHHRTGTVPAGQASVIIAVSSVHRREAMHATEYLIDELKRRCPIWKKEVYTDGSMWKENDRCC
;
A
#
# COMPACT_ATOMS: atom_id res chain seq x y z
N MET A 1 -37.41 15.86 -1.84
CA MET A 1 -36.05 16.19 -2.35
C MET A 1 -35.16 15.00 -2.07
N ALA A 2 -34.92 14.17 -3.08
CA ALA A 2 -34.11 12.98 -2.96
C ALA A 2 -32.62 13.34 -3.14
N VAL A 3 -31.80 12.96 -2.16
CA VAL A 3 -30.34 13.07 -2.23
C VAL A 3 -29.85 12.04 -3.26
N PRO A 4 -29.08 12.41 -4.29
CA PRO A 4 -28.68 11.44 -5.31
C PRO A 4 -27.68 10.46 -4.71
N HIS A 5 -28.02 9.17 -4.81
CA HIS A 5 -27.17 8.06 -4.40
C HIS A 5 -26.06 7.90 -5.46
N LYS A 6 -24.81 8.20 -5.10
CA LYS A 6 -23.65 7.97 -5.98
C LYS A 6 -23.48 6.45 -6.15
N PRO A 7 -23.38 5.91 -7.38
CA PRO A 7 -23.27 4.48 -7.58
C PRO A 7 -21.95 3.95 -7.00
N ARG A 8 -22.07 2.93 -6.14
CA ARG A 8 -20.97 2.07 -5.70
C ARG A 8 -20.64 1.10 -6.83
N GLY A 9 -19.37 1.05 -7.22
CA GLY A 9 -18.86 0.02 -8.13
C GLY A 9 -18.67 0.54 -9.54
N LEU A 10 -17.46 1.03 -9.81
CA LEU A 10 -16.75 1.01 -11.08
C LEU A 10 -15.40 1.66 -10.79
N TYR A 11 -14.51 0.90 -10.12
CA TYR A 11 -13.09 1.18 -10.27
C TYR A 11 -12.80 0.93 -11.75
N PRO A 12 -12.37 1.93 -12.53
CA PRO A 12 -12.04 1.67 -13.92
C PRO A 12 -10.75 0.84 -13.90
N THR A 13 -10.91 -0.48 -13.97
CA THR A 13 -9.81 -1.44 -14.21
C THR A 13 -8.97 -1.06 -15.43
N VAL A 14 -9.54 -0.23 -16.32
CA VAL A 14 -8.93 0.27 -17.55
C VAL A 14 -7.92 1.40 -17.30
N THR A 15 -7.95 2.12 -16.17
CA THR A 15 -7.04 3.27 -15.96
C THR A 15 -5.70 2.88 -15.34
N PHE A 16 -5.67 1.93 -14.40
CA PHE A 16 -4.44 1.58 -13.68
C PHE A 16 -3.51 0.62 -14.44
N SER A 17 -4.06 -0.34 -15.19
CA SER A 17 -3.26 -1.20 -16.08
C SER A 17 -2.57 -0.40 -17.18
N PHE A 18 -3.18 0.70 -17.63
CA PHE A 18 -2.58 1.62 -18.60
C PHE A 18 -1.43 2.43 -17.98
N LEU A 19 -1.56 2.89 -16.74
CA LEU A 19 -0.48 3.60 -16.03
C LEU A 19 0.74 2.70 -15.74
N LEU A 20 0.52 1.43 -15.37
CA LEU A 20 1.61 0.48 -15.16
C LEU A 20 2.31 0.09 -16.47
N ALA A 21 1.56 -0.04 -17.57
CA ALA A 21 2.13 -0.28 -18.89
C ALA A 21 2.98 0.91 -19.41
N MET A 22 2.73 2.12 -18.89
CA MET A 22 3.46 3.35 -19.26
C MET A 22 4.61 3.71 -18.32
N SER A 23 4.82 3.01 -17.21
CA SER A 23 6.00 3.24 -16.37
C SER A 23 7.22 2.49 -16.92
N PRO A 24 8.36 3.18 -17.14
CA PRO A 24 9.53 2.60 -17.80
C PRO A 24 10.14 1.40 -17.03
N ASP A 25 9.83 1.29 -15.74
CA ASP A 25 10.30 0.24 -14.84
C ASP A 25 9.19 -0.73 -14.41
N LYS A 26 8.02 -0.70 -15.07
CA LYS A 26 6.85 -1.56 -14.75
C LYS A 26 6.52 -1.52 -13.25
N SER A 27 6.60 -0.34 -12.65
CA SER A 27 6.20 -0.09 -11.27
C SER A 27 5.03 0.88 -11.18
N LEU A 28 4.21 0.71 -10.15
CA LEU A 28 3.12 1.63 -9.83
C LEU A 28 3.21 2.00 -8.37
N VAL A 29 3.30 3.30 -8.11
CA VAL A 29 3.29 3.88 -6.77
C VAL A 29 2.13 4.85 -6.68
N GLU A 30 1.25 4.65 -5.70
CA GLU A 30 0.14 5.57 -5.45
C GLU A 30 0.03 5.90 -3.96
N ILE A 31 -0.11 7.19 -3.67
CA ILE A 31 -0.50 7.71 -2.36
C ILE A 31 -1.85 8.39 -2.54
N THR A 32 -2.89 7.84 -1.92
CA THR A 32 -4.28 8.25 -2.15
C THR A 32 -5.03 8.46 -0.84
N ASN A 33 -6.04 9.31 -0.83
CA ASN A 33 -6.96 9.43 0.31
C ASN A 33 -8.17 8.47 0.20
N ASP A 34 -8.34 7.82 -0.96
CA ASP A 34 -9.45 6.92 -1.21
C ASP A 34 -9.20 5.52 -0.62
N PRO A 35 -10.26 4.74 -0.32
CA PRO A 35 -10.13 3.34 0.04
C PRO A 35 -9.35 2.56 -1.02
N LEU A 36 -8.39 1.74 -0.58
CA LEU A 36 -7.61 0.92 -1.48
C LEU A 36 -8.51 -0.10 -2.20
N PRO A 37 -8.25 -0.39 -3.50
CA PRO A 37 -8.97 -1.42 -4.22
C PRO A 37 -8.84 -2.81 -3.56
N PRO A 38 -9.72 -3.76 -3.89
CA PRO A 38 -9.58 -5.14 -3.42
C PRO A 38 -8.28 -5.79 -3.94
N LEU A 39 -7.77 -6.80 -3.22
CA LEU A 39 -6.46 -7.40 -3.49
C LEU A 39 -6.31 -8.01 -4.90
N ASN A 40 -7.41 -8.47 -5.52
CA ASN A 40 -7.35 -9.02 -6.88
C ASN A 40 -6.91 -7.97 -7.92
N VAL A 41 -7.25 -6.69 -7.72
CA VAL A 41 -6.77 -5.61 -8.60
C VAL A 41 -5.25 -5.52 -8.57
N PHE A 42 -4.63 -5.70 -7.40
CA PHE A 42 -3.18 -5.69 -7.26
C PHE A 42 -2.51 -6.90 -7.89
N PHE A 43 -3.15 -8.08 -7.82
CA PHE A 43 -2.71 -9.25 -8.55
C PHE A 43 -2.69 -8.99 -10.06
N ASP A 44 -3.78 -8.44 -10.60
CA ASP A 44 -3.92 -8.14 -12.04
C ASP A 44 -2.89 -7.09 -12.49
N LEU A 45 -2.61 -6.08 -11.66
CA LEU A 45 -1.57 -5.09 -11.94
C LEU A 45 -0.22 -5.78 -12.10
N VAL A 46 0.18 -6.64 -11.16
CA VAL A 46 1.52 -7.24 -11.21
C VAL A 46 1.61 -8.52 -12.05
N ALA A 47 0.52 -8.96 -12.67
CA ALA A 47 0.52 -10.14 -13.52
C ALA A 47 1.45 -9.95 -14.74
N ASP A 48 2.22 -10.99 -15.04
CA ASP A 48 3.09 -11.07 -16.22
C ASP A 48 3.20 -12.54 -16.65
N VAL A 49 3.15 -12.82 -17.95
CA VAL A 49 3.22 -14.18 -18.49
C VAL A 49 4.50 -14.92 -18.12
N SER A 50 5.56 -14.18 -17.78
CA SER A 50 6.85 -14.71 -17.35
C SER A 50 6.99 -14.81 -15.82
N ALA A 51 5.98 -14.43 -15.06
CA ALA A 51 5.96 -14.56 -13.60
C ALA A 51 5.35 -15.91 -13.18
N GLY A 52 6.08 -16.68 -12.38
CA GLY A 52 5.59 -17.91 -11.77
C GLY A 52 5.03 -17.71 -10.35
N ALA A 53 5.17 -16.51 -9.79
CA ALA A 53 4.65 -16.17 -8.47
C ALA A 53 4.32 -14.68 -8.33
N VAL A 54 3.28 -14.41 -7.56
CA VAL A 54 2.91 -13.09 -7.03
C VAL A 54 2.87 -13.19 -5.51
N SER A 55 3.54 -12.25 -4.83
CA SER A 55 3.48 -12.09 -3.38
C SER A 55 2.80 -10.76 -3.07
N THR A 56 1.89 -10.77 -2.10
CA THR A 56 1.12 -9.59 -1.72
C THR A 56 1.10 -9.42 -0.21
N PHE A 57 1.33 -8.18 0.24
CA PHE A 57 1.18 -7.76 1.63
C PHE A 57 0.03 -6.75 1.73
N SER A 58 -0.82 -6.90 2.76
CA SER A 58 -1.87 -5.94 3.10
C SER A 58 -1.76 -5.56 4.57
N GLY A 59 -1.43 -4.30 4.84
CA GLY A 59 -1.38 -3.75 6.19
C GLY A 59 -2.75 -3.25 6.61
N THR A 60 -3.43 -3.98 7.49
CA THR A 60 -4.77 -3.62 7.98
C THR A 60 -4.74 -2.99 9.35
N THR A 61 -5.58 -1.97 9.58
CA THR A 61 -5.80 -1.40 10.91
C THR A 61 -6.41 -2.43 11.84
N ARG A 62 -5.76 -2.72 12.96
CA ARG A 62 -6.31 -3.57 14.02
C ARG A 62 -7.29 -2.78 14.88
N ASP A 63 -8.23 -3.48 15.51
CA ASP A 63 -9.23 -2.92 16.43
C ASP A 63 -8.69 -2.70 17.86
N THR A 64 -7.48 -3.16 18.14
CA THR A 64 -6.87 -3.12 19.47
C THR A 64 -5.39 -2.75 19.42
N PHE A 65 -4.96 -1.91 20.37
CA PHE A 65 -3.56 -1.56 20.61
C PHE A 65 -3.34 -1.27 22.10
N ASN A 66 -2.34 -1.91 22.71
CA ASN A 66 -2.01 -1.78 24.15
C ASN A 66 -3.24 -1.88 25.08
N GLY A 67 -4.14 -2.83 24.80
CA GLY A 67 -5.37 -3.06 25.59
C GLY A 67 -6.49 -2.04 25.38
N LYS A 68 -6.32 -1.06 24.47
CA LYS A 68 -7.34 -0.07 24.11
C LYS A 68 -7.99 -0.40 22.77
N GLN A 69 -9.28 -0.06 22.64
CA GLN A 69 -10.03 -0.22 21.40
C GLN A 69 -9.73 0.92 20.42
N VAL A 70 -9.15 0.58 19.27
CA VAL A 70 -8.83 1.50 18.18
C VAL A 70 -10.01 1.57 17.22
N LEU A 71 -10.50 2.78 16.95
CA LEU A 71 -11.56 3.01 15.97
C LEU A 71 -10.99 3.12 14.55
N ARG A 72 -9.88 3.85 14.42
CA ARG A 72 -9.25 4.16 13.14
C ARG A 72 -7.82 4.65 13.33
N LEU A 73 -7.07 4.64 12.23
CA LEU A 73 -5.80 5.33 12.10
C LEU A 73 -5.99 6.54 11.19
N ASP A 74 -5.46 7.68 11.59
CA ASP A 74 -5.36 8.85 10.73
C ASP A 74 -3.92 8.97 10.22
N TYR A 75 -3.75 8.83 8.91
CA TYR A 75 -2.45 8.86 8.23
C TYR A 75 -2.20 10.23 7.57
N THR A 76 -1.00 10.76 7.74
CA THR A 76 -0.52 11.93 7.01
C THR A 76 0.77 11.59 6.28
N ALA A 77 1.00 12.22 5.12
CA ALA A 77 2.21 12.00 4.35
C ALA A 77 2.66 13.28 3.67
N TYR A 78 3.98 13.42 3.51
CA TYR A 78 4.51 14.33 2.51
C TYR A 78 4.57 13.60 1.16
N ALA A 79 3.44 13.58 0.44
CA ALA A 79 3.21 12.70 -0.70
C ALA A 79 4.31 12.75 -1.78
N PRO A 80 4.79 13.93 -2.25
CA PRO A 80 5.86 13.98 -3.26
C PRO A 80 7.14 13.27 -2.83
N MET A 81 7.55 13.43 -1.56
CA MET A 81 8.74 12.79 -1.03
C MET A 81 8.52 11.30 -0.77
N ALA A 82 7.34 10.92 -0.25
CA ALA A 82 7.02 9.53 -0.02
C ALA A 82 6.98 8.73 -1.33
N THR A 83 6.37 9.27 -2.40
CA THR A 83 6.39 8.65 -3.74
C THR A 83 7.82 8.47 -4.25
N LYS A 84 8.68 9.49 -4.09
CA LYS A 84 10.10 9.38 -4.49
C LYS A 84 10.81 8.27 -3.73
N VAL A 85 10.67 8.23 -2.40
CA VAL A 85 11.30 7.19 -1.56
C VAL A 85 10.82 5.80 -1.98
N LEU A 86 9.53 5.62 -2.28
CA LEU A 86 8.99 4.34 -2.74
C LEU A 86 9.60 3.88 -4.07
N HIS A 87 9.77 4.78 -5.04
CA HIS A 87 10.48 4.44 -6.28
C HIS A 87 11.95 4.08 -6.05
N ASP A 88 12.63 4.77 -5.14
CA ASP A 88 14.02 4.43 -4.76
C ASP A 88 14.08 3.01 -4.15
N LEU A 89 13.13 2.67 -3.26
CA LEU A 89 13.04 1.32 -2.67
C LEU A 89 12.75 0.23 -3.71
N ILE A 90 11.88 0.50 -4.68
CA ILE A 90 11.60 -0.42 -5.78
C ILE A 90 12.86 -0.63 -6.63
N THR A 91 13.62 0.43 -6.88
CA THR A 91 14.91 0.35 -7.59
C THR A 91 15.92 -0.51 -6.82
N GLU A 92 16.05 -0.29 -5.50
CA GLU A 92 16.90 -1.09 -4.62
C GLU A 92 16.46 -2.57 -4.59
N ALA A 93 15.16 -2.85 -4.56
CA ALA A 93 14.62 -4.22 -4.58
C ALA A 93 14.93 -4.91 -5.92
N ARG A 94 14.77 -4.20 -7.05
CA ARG A 94 15.09 -4.73 -8.39
C ARG A 94 16.58 -5.01 -8.58
N ALA A 95 17.45 -4.28 -7.89
CA ALA A 95 18.89 -4.58 -7.88
C ALA A 95 19.23 -5.87 -7.12
N ARG A 96 18.37 -6.31 -6.19
CA ARG A 96 18.56 -7.52 -5.38
C ARG A 96 17.85 -8.74 -5.95
N TRP A 97 16.70 -8.56 -6.57
CA TRP A 97 15.85 -9.64 -7.07
C TRP A 97 15.35 -9.36 -8.50
N PRO A 98 15.23 -10.40 -9.35
CA PRO A 98 14.71 -10.29 -10.72
C PRO A 98 13.17 -10.16 -10.72
N LEU A 99 12.67 -8.99 -10.32
CA LEU A 99 11.23 -8.70 -10.25
C LEU A 99 10.64 -8.39 -11.63
N ARG A 100 9.41 -8.81 -11.89
CA ARG A 100 8.66 -8.43 -13.09
C ARG A 100 7.97 -7.10 -12.83
N HIS A 101 6.89 -7.09 -12.07
CA HIS A 101 6.11 -5.91 -11.75
C HIS A 101 6.07 -5.67 -10.24
N VAL A 102 5.94 -4.40 -9.85
CA VAL A 102 5.79 -3.99 -8.45
C VAL A 102 4.70 -2.94 -8.35
N ALA A 103 3.74 -3.13 -7.44
CA ALA A 103 2.71 -2.15 -7.13
C ALA A 103 2.74 -1.84 -5.63
N VAL A 104 2.76 -0.56 -5.28
CA VAL A 104 2.69 -0.07 -3.90
C VAL A 104 1.64 1.02 -3.80
N HIS A 105 0.57 0.74 -3.06
CA HIS A 105 -0.44 1.76 -2.76
C HIS A 105 -0.47 2.01 -1.26
N HIS A 106 -0.46 3.27 -0.87
CA HIS A 106 -0.63 3.69 0.51
C HIS A 106 -1.79 4.68 0.64
N ARG A 107 -2.70 4.39 1.56
CA ARG A 107 -3.82 5.26 1.89
C ARG A 107 -3.42 6.27 2.97
N THR A 108 -3.71 7.53 2.72
CA THR A 108 -3.64 8.63 3.69
C THR A 108 -5.04 9.04 4.14
N GLY A 109 -5.12 9.91 5.15
CA GLY A 109 -6.37 10.26 5.80
C GLY A 109 -6.85 9.16 6.74
N THR A 110 -8.16 9.08 6.93
CA THR A 110 -8.75 8.17 7.92
C THR A 110 -8.94 6.75 7.39
N VAL A 111 -8.39 5.78 8.12
CA VAL A 111 -8.46 4.34 7.84
C VAL A 111 -9.10 3.61 9.03
N PRO A 112 -10.39 3.22 8.93
CA PRO A 112 -11.08 2.47 9.98
C PRO A 112 -10.43 1.13 10.31
N ALA A 113 -10.70 0.61 11.51
CA ALA A 113 -10.36 -0.76 11.88
C ALA A 113 -10.91 -1.77 10.84
N GLY A 114 -10.11 -2.78 10.52
CA GLY A 114 -10.38 -3.80 9.50
C GLY A 114 -10.09 -3.37 8.06
N GLN A 115 -9.70 -2.12 7.79
CA GLN A 115 -9.36 -1.66 6.44
C GLN A 115 -7.85 -1.59 6.20
N ALA A 116 -7.44 -1.80 4.95
CA ALA A 116 -6.04 -1.70 4.54
C ALA A 116 -5.60 -0.24 4.43
N SER A 117 -4.44 0.07 5.02
CA SER A 117 -3.73 1.34 4.84
C SER A 117 -2.61 1.24 3.82
N VAL A 118 -2.08 0.05 3.57
CA VAL A 118 -1.04 -0.18 2.57
C VAL A 118 -1.21 -1.55 1.91
N ILE A 119 -0.99 -1.60 0.60
CA ILE A 119 -0.91 -2.85 -0.15
C ILE A 119 0.35 -2.81 -1.01
N ILE A 120 1.13 -3.89 -0.95
CA ILE A 120 2.32 -4.11 -1.79
C ILE A 120 2.10 -5.41 -2.54
N ALA A 121 2.27 -5.41 -3.86
CA ALA A 121 2.26 -6.60 -4.68
C ALA A 121 3.53 -6.66 -5.52
N VAL A 122 4.12 -7.85 -5.62
CA VAL A 122 5.37 -8.09 -6.34
C VAL A 122 5.26 -9.38 -7.11
N SER A 123 5.60 -9.36 -8.40
CA SER A 123 5.69 -10.56 -9.23
C SER A 123 7.12 -10.90 -9.62
N SER A 124 7.41 -12.20 -9.72
CA SER A 124 8.72 -12.70 -10.15
C SER A 124 8.60 -14.11 -10.73
N VAL A 125 9.68 -14.61 -11.34
CA VAL A 125 9.71 -15.96 -11.94
C VAL A 125 9.48 -17.05 -10.90
N HIS A 126 10.03 -16.87 -9.69
CA HIS A 126 9.97 -17.87 -8.63
C HIS A 126 9.48 -17.25 -7.32
N ARG A 127 8.79 -18.05 -6.50
CA ARG A 127 8.13 -17.56 -5.27
C ARG A 127 9.07 -16.87 -4.27
N ARG A 128 10.33 -17.28 -4.19
CA ARG A 128 11.26 -16.82 -3.14
C ARG A 128 11.58 -15.34 -3.29
N GLU A 129 11.83 -14.93 -4.51
CA GLU A 129 12.17 -13.56 -4.91
C GLU A 129 10.98 -12.64 -4.66
N ALA A 130 9.77 -13.05 -5.05
CA ALA A 130 8.55 -12.29 -4.77
C ALA A 130 8.34 -12.10 -3.26
N MET A 131 8.44 -13.17 -2.47
CA MET A 131 8.23 -13.12 -1.01
C MET A 131 9.26 -12.21 -0.32
N HIS A 132 10.55 -12.41 -0.60
CA HIS A 132 11.62 -11.61 0.01
C HIS A 132 11.54 -10.12 -0.40
N ALA A 133 11.19 -9.84 -1.65
CA ALA A 133 11.02 -8.46 -2.11
C ALA A 133 9.82 -7.77 -1.46
N THR A 134 8.69 -8.48 -1.30
CA THR A 134 7.52 -7.93 -0.58
C THR A 134 7.88 -7.57 0.87
N GLU A 135 8.56 -8.48 1.59
CA GLU A 135 9.03 -8.26 2.96
C GLU A 135 9.97 -7.06 3.04
N TYR A 136 11.00 -7.03 2.20
CA TYR A 136 11.94 -5.92 2.14
C TYR A 136 11.25 -4.56 1.89
N LEU A 137 10.29 -4.50 0.96
CA LEU A 137 9.59 -3.27 0.62
C LEU A 137 8.74 -2.75 1.79
N ILE A 138 8.03 -3.60 2.52
CA ILE A 138 7.21 -3.13 3.65
C ILE A 138 8.09 -2.65 4.82
N ASP A 139 9.18 -3.34 5.11
CA ASP A 139 10.09 -2.98 6.20
C ASP A 139 10.77 -1.65 5.91
N GLU A 140 11.31 -1.48 4.70
CA GLU A 140 11.97 -0.24 4.31
C GLU A 140 10.99 0.93 4.15
N LEU A 141 9.76 0.69 3.69
CA LEU A 141 8.70 1.70 3.65
C LEU A 141 8.45 2.24 5.06
N LYS A 142 8.24 1.36 6.05
CA LYS A 142 8.01 1.77 7.44
C LYS A 142 9.21 2.50 8.05
N ARG A 143 10.42 2.17 7.60
CA ARG A 143 11.66 2.79 8.09
C ARG A 143 11.96 4.16 7.48
N ARG A 144 11.67 4.36 6.19
CA ARG A 144 12.16 5.52 5.41
C ARG A 144 11.08 6.45 4.88
N CYS A 145 9.86 5.97 4.64
CA CYS A 145 8.83 6.80 4.04
C CYS A 145 8.31 7.85 5.05
N PRO A 146 8.21 9.13 4.67
CA PRO A 146 7.63 10.18 5.50
C PRO A 146 6.09 10.07 5.52
N ILE A 147 5.61 8.99 6.14
CA ILE A 147 4.21 8.67 6.38
C ILE A 147 4.03 8.44 7.88
N TRP A 148 3.15 9.22 8.51
CA TRP A 148 2.91 9.17 9.94
C TRP A 148 1.51 8.64 10.21
N LYS A 149 1.39 7.80 11.24
CA LYS A 149 0.10 7.29 11.74
C LYS A 149 -0.26 7.99 13.05
N LYS A 150 -1.55 8.15 13.27
CA LYS A 150 -2.12 8.57 14.55
C LYS A 150 -3.27 7.64 14.91
N GLU A 151 -3.23 7.10 16.12
CA GLU A 151 -4.26 6.20 16.61
C GLU A 151 -5.39 7.00 17.27
N VAL A 152 -6.64 6.66 16.93
CA VAL A 152 -7.83 7.25 17.51
C VAL A 152 -8.63 6.16 18.21
N TYR A 153 -8.83 6.31 19.51
CA TYR A 153 -9.51 5.34 20.37
C TYR A 153 -10.96 5.73 20.65
N THR A 154 -11.74 4.80 21.19
CA THR A 154 -13.15 5.02 21.56
C THR A 154 -13.36 6.04 22.68
N ASP A 155 -12.38 6.20 23.55
CA ASP A 155 -12.38 7.17 24.67
C ASP A 155 -12.02 8.61 24.22
N GLY A 156 -11.79 8.82 22.92
CA GLY A 156 -11.35 10.10 22.36
C GLY A 156 -9.87 10.42 22.61
N SER A 157 -9.13 9.56 23.31
CA SER A 157 -7.69 9.70 23.44
C SER A 157 -7.01 9.50 22.08
N MET A 158 -5.85 10.11 21.92
CA MET A 158 -5.09 10.03 20.67
C MET A 158 -3.63 9.75 21.01
N TRP A 159 -3.08 8.69 20.43
CA TRP A 159 -1.65 8.42 20.49
C TRP A 159 -1.01 8.82 19.17
N LYS A 160 0.07 9.58 19.27
CA LYS A 160 0.95 9.92 18.15
C LYS A 160 2.27 9.23 18.44
N GLU A 161 2.56 8.18 17.68
CA GLU A 161 3.87 7.55 17.73
C GLU A 161 4.76 8.25 16.70
N ASN A 162 5.83 8.88 17.16
CA ASN A 162 6.93 9.28 16.32
C ASN A 162 8.21 9.04 17.11
N ASP A 163 8.65 7.78 17.13
CA ASP A 163 10.05 7.42 17.30
C ASP A 163 10.25 6.09 16.57
N ARG A 164 11.22 6.11 15.66
CA ARG A 164 11.76 5.00 14.84
C ARG A 164 11.15 3.62 15.17
N CYS A 165 10.31 3.11 14.27
CA CYS A 165 9.92 1.69 14.33
C CYS A 165 11.19 0.83 14.23
N CYS A 166 11.29 -0.08 15.20
CA CYS A 166 12.38 -1.00 15.50
C CYS A 166 12.74 -1.90 14.32
#